data_AF-A0A9E6XAG9-F1
#
_entry.id   AF-A0A9E6XAG9-F1
#
_cell.length_a   1.000
_cell.length_b   1.000
_cell.length_c   1.000
_cell.angle_alpha   90.00
_cell.angle_beta   90.00
_cell.angle_gamma   90.00
#
_symmetry.space_group_name_H-M   'P 1'
#
loop_
_entity.id
_entity.type
_entity.pdbx_description
1 polymer ?
#
loop_
_entity_poly.entity_id
_entity_poly.type
_entity_poly.pdbx_seq_one_letter_code
_entity_poly.pdbx_strand_id
1 'polypeptide(L)'
;MTTQPLRVGPLARRRLERRAREDAAALRGAPASEASAPPTVAALQARANAYARREEQRFHRRVRRELSEHRMLAAGLRTDLDAFDERIDALPPAERDHARIAVGDGPVYVELRRLERRISRGHRRAEQLAAVIHAHFTAARLRAARHFDRSDEKIAVYWGMYRGALTRDTAGREGGDAAVARAPELRRADWLTTARTDALEHWQGGADGQA
;
A
#
# COMPACT_ATOMS: atom_id res chain seq x y z
N MET A 1 18.07 3.49 13.59
CA MET A 1 18.57 2.61 12.51
C MET A 1 18.68 3.43 11.23
N THR A 2 19.87 3.94 10.92
CA THR A 2 20.14 4.64 9.66
C THR A 2 20.23 3.62 8.53
N THR A 3 19.18 3.51 7.71
CA THR A 3 19.23 2.76 6.45
C THR A 3 20.30 3.38 5.57
N GLN A 4 21.46 2.74 5.47
CA GLN A 4 22.47 3.14 4.49
C GLN A 4 21.82 3.13 3.09
N PRO A 5 21.99 4.18 2.28
CA PRO A 5 21.48 4.19 0.92
C PRO A 5 22.10 3.02 0.15
N LEU A 6 21.27 2.28 -0.58
CA LEU A 6 21.68 1.10 -1.34
C LEU A 6 22.46 1.57 -2.56
N ARG A 7 23.76 1.81 -2.38
CA ARG A 7 24.65 2.41 -3.38
C ARG A 7 24.44 1.83 -4.79
N VAL A 8 24.13 2.70 -5.75
CA VAL A 8 24.10 2.34 -7.18
C VAL A 8 25.51 1.92 -7.60
N GLY A 9 25.68 0.63 -7.94
CA GLY A 9 26.96 0.07 -8.34
C GLY A 9 27.56 0.72 -9.60
N PRO A 10 28.88 0.56 -9.83
CA PRO A 10 29.62 1.29 -10.88
C PRO A 10 29.10 1.01 -12.29
N LEU A 11 28.71 -0.24 -12.59
CA LEU A 11 28.13 -0.61 -13.88
C LEU A 11 26.77 0.05 -14.13
N ALA A 12 25.92 0.12 -13.10
CA ALA A 12 24.63 0.80 -13.19
C ALA A 12 24.83 2.30 -13.39
N ARG A 13 25.80 2.90 -12.69
CA ARG A 13 26.16 4.32 -12.85
C ARG A 13 26.63 4.63 -14.27
N ARG A 14 27.53 3.83 -14.85
CA ARG A 14 27.96 4.00 -16.26
C ARG A 14 26.81 3.90 -17.26
N ARG A 15 25.87 2.97 -17.04
CA ARG A 15 24.68 2.84 -17.90
C ARG A 15 23.74 4.05 -17.78
N LEU A 16 23.53 4.55 -16.56
CA LEU A 16 22.71 5.74 -16.32
C LEU A 16 23.34 6.99 -16.93
N GLU A 17 24.67 7.14 -16.83
CA GLU A 17 25.40 8.23 -17.47
C GLU A 17 25.27 8.20 -18.99
N ARG A 18 25.42 7.03 -19.61
CA ARG A 18 25.23 6.89 -21.06
C ARG A 18 23.82 7.30 -21.49
N ARG A 19 22.79 6.79 -20.80
CA ARG A 19 21.39 7.16 -21.04
C ARG A 19 21.12 8.64 -20.82
N ALA A 20 21.75 9.24 -19.80
CA ALA A 20 21.61 10.65 -19.52
C ALA A 20 22.16 11.52 -20.67
N ARG A 21 23.28 11.12 -21.29
CA ARG A 21 23.80 11.81 -22.48
C ARG A 21 22.92 11.60 -23.70
N GLU A 22 22.43 10.37 -23.92
CA GLU A 22 21.50 10.04 -25.01
C GLU A 22 20.21 10.88 -24.91
N ASP A 23 19.57 10.88 -23.74
CA ASP A 23 18.34 11.65 -23.49
C ASP A 23 18.59 13.17 -23.59
N ALA A 24 19.74 13.67 -23.13
CA ALA A 24 20.09 15.09 -23.21
C ALA A 24 20.33 15.54 -24.66
N ALA A 25 20.97 14.69 -25.47
CA ALA A 25 21.13 14.95 -26.90
C ALA A 25 19.80 14.92 -27.65
N ALA A 26 18.90 13.98 -27.31
CA ALA A 26 17.60 13.81 -27.96
C ALA A 26 16.62 14.95 -27.66
N LEU A 27 16.68 15.53 -26.46
CA LEU A 27 15.81 16.64 -26.01
C LEU A 27 16.43 18.02 -26.24
N ARG A 28 17.52 18.09 -27.01
CA ARG A 28 18.24 19.34 -27.29
C ARG A 28 17.36 20.29 -28.11
N GLY A 29 17.13 21.51 -27.58
CA GLY A 29 16.37 22.55 -28.28
C GLY A 29 14.85 22.34 -28.29
N ALA A 30 14.34 21.30 -27.61
CA ALA A 30 12.91 21.12 -27.41
C ALA A 30 12.36 22.21 -26.47
N PRO A 31 11.19 22.79 -26.75
CA PRO A 31 10.58 23.80 -25.89
C PRO A 31 10.26 23.21 -24.51
N ALA A 32 10.43 24.01 -23.45
CA ALA A 32 10.24 23.57 -22.06
C ALA A 32 8.84 23.02 -21.75
N SER A 33 7.82 23.37 -22.55
CA SER A 33 6.45 22.85 -22.42
C SER A 33 6.26 21.42 -22.96
N GLU A 34 7.18 20.92 -23.81
CA GLU A 34 7.22 19.53 -24.29
C GLU A 34 8.20 18.65 -23.50
N ALA A 35 8.92 19.24 -22.53
CA ALA A 35 9.83 18.52 -21.63
C ALA A 35 9.03 17.72 -20.58
N SER A 36 8.30 16.72 -21.05
CA SER A 36 7.93 15.55 -20.27
C SER A 36 9.18 15.01 -19.56
N ALA A 37 8.99 14.39 -18.39
CA ALA A 37 10.10 13.75 -17.67
C ALA A 37 10.95 12.92 -18.65
N PRO A 38 12.29 13.02 -18.61
CA PRO A 38 13.13 12.36 -19.61
C PRO A 38 12.77 10.88 -19.77
N PRO A 39 12.90 10.29 -20.97
CA PRO A 39 12.48 8.91 -21.24
C PRO A 39 12.97 7.91 -20.19
N THR A 40 14.19 8.08 -19.68
CA THR A 40 14.73 7.24 -18.60
C THR A 40 13.98 7.41 -17.27
N VAL A 41 13.58 8.63 -16.88
CA VAL A 41 12.77 8.88 -15.68
C VAL A 41 11.38 8.26 -15.84
N ALA A 42 10.74 8.45 -16.98
CA ALA A 42 9.46 7.82 -17.30
C ALA A 42 9.53 6.28 -17.25
N ALA A 43 10.59 5.69 -17.80
CA ALA A 43 10.82 4.25 -17.74
C ALA A 43 11.04 3.73 -16.31
N LEU A 44 11.75 4.49 -15.47
CA LEU A 44 11.94 4.15 -14.04
C LEU A 44 10.61 4.22 -13.27
N GLN A 45 9.79 5.24 -13.52
CA GLN A 45 8.44 5.35 -12.97
C GLN A 45 7.57 4.16 -13.38
N ALA A 46 7.52 3.83 -14.67
CA ALA A 46 6.74 2.70 -15.18
C ALA A 46 7.17 1.38 -14.54
N ARG A 47 8.48 1.16 -14.39
CA ARG A 47 9.02 -0.04 -13.75
C ARG A 47 8.65 -0.13 -12.26
N ALA A 48 8.75 0.99 -11.54
CA ALA A 48 8.38 1.04 -10.12
C ALA A 48 6.88 0.78 -9.93
N ASN A 49 6.03 1.40 -10.76
CA ASN A 49 4.59 1.16 -10.76
C ASN A 49 4.25 -0.31 -11.07
N ALA A 50 4.88 -0.91 -12.09
CA ALA A 50 4.70 -2.32 -12.42
C ALA A 50 5.15 -3.25 -11.27
N TYR A 51 6.20 -2.88 -10.54
CA TYR A 51 6.62 -3.65 -9.36
C TYR A 51 5.59 -3.55 -8.23
N ALA A 52 5.09 -2.35 -7.93
CA ALA A 52 4.05 -2.14 -6.93
C ALA A 52 2.78 -2.94 -7.26
N ARG A 53 2.31 -2.90 -8.52
CA ARG A 53 1.16 -3.70 -8.98
C ARG A 53 1.38 -5.21 -8.81
N ARG A 54 2.60 -5.71 -9.07
CA ARG A 54 2.92 -7.13 -8.85
C ARG A 54 2.91 -7.51 -7.38
N GLU A 55 3.43 -6.64 -6.50
CA GLU A 55 3.40 -6.89 -5.06
C GLU A 55 1.97 -6.86 -4.51
N GLU A 56 1.13 -5.96 -5.02
CA GLU A 56 -0.31 -5.91 -4.76
C GLU A 56 -1.01 -7.22 -5.17
N GLN A 57 -0.84 -7.65 -6.43
CA GLN A 57 -1.41 -8.92 -6.91
C GLN A 57 -0.93 -10.13 -6.10
N ARG A 58 0.35 -10.15 -5.72
CA ARG A 58 0.94 -11.21 -4.89
C ARG A 58 0.31 -11.25 -3.51
N PHE A 59 0.12 -10.09 -2.89
CA PHE A 59 -0.56 -10.02 -1.61
C PHE A 59 -1.99 -10.55 -1.74
N HIS A 60 -2.78 -10.10 -2.72
CA HIS A 60 -4.17 -10.54 -2.86
C HIS A 60 -4.27 -12.04 -3.05
N ARG A 61 -3.43 -12.62 -3.91
CA ARG A 61 -3.37 -14.07 -4.09
C ARG A 61 -3.03 -14.80 -2.79
N ARG A 62 -2.18 -14.21 -1.95
CA ARG A 62 -1.73 -14.79 -0.69
C ARG A 62 -2.78 -14.72 0.42
N VAL A 63 -3.55 -13.64 0.51
CA VAL A 63 -4.53 -13.43 1.59
C VAL A 63 -5.97 -13.71 1.17
N ARG A 64 -6.20 -14.18 -0.06
CA ARG A 64 -7.56 -14.36 -0.62
C ARG A 64 -8.44 -15.19 0.30
N ARG A 65 -7.91 -16.29 0.83
CA ARG A 65 -8.65 -17.19 1.72
C ARG A 65 -9.00 -16.49 3.03
N GLU A 66 -8.02 -15.85 3.66
CA GLU A 66 -8.17 -15.14 4.93
C GLU A 66 -9.15 -13.97 4.80
N LEU A 67 -9.11 -13.24 3.68
CA LEU A 67 -10.02 -12.15 3.38
C LEU A 67 -11.46 -12.64 3.21
N SER A 68 -11.66 -13.73 2.44
CA SER A 68 -12.97 -14.35 2.29
C SER A 68 -13.51 -14.84 3.62
N GLU A 69 -12.68 -15.51 4.42
CA GLU A 69 -13.06 -15.98 5.76
C GLU A 69 -13.41 -14.80 6.68
N HIS A 70 -12.61 -13.73 6.68
CA HIS A 70 -12.86 -12.54 7.49
C HIS A 70 -14.19 -11.87 7.11
N ARG A 71 -14.49 -11.74 5.81
CA ARG A 71 -15.76 -11.19 5.32
C ARG A 71 -16.96 -12.05 5.74
N MET A 72 -16.84 -13.38 5.60
CA MET A 72 -17.90 -14.31 6.03
C MET A 72 -18.11 -14.27 7.55
N LEU A 73 -17.03 -14.19 8.33
CA LEU A 73 -17.12 -14.09 9.79
C LEU A 73 -17.72 -12.76 10.22
N ALA A 74 -17.36 -11.64 9.58
CA ALA A 74 -17.95 -10.34 9.88
C ALA A 74 -19.48 -10.33 9.63
N ALA A 75 -19.92 -10.93 8.51
CA ALA A 75 -21.34 -11.08 8.22
C ALA A 75 -22.05 -11.99 9.23
N GLY A 76 -21.46 -13.15 9.54
CA GLY A 76 -22.03 -14.09 10.50
C GLY A 76 -22.07 -13.56 11.94
N LEU A 77 -21.05 -12.79 12.35
CA LEU A 77 -21.02 -12.13 13.65
C LEU A 77 -22.15 -11.12 13.80
N ARG A 78 -22.48 -10.37 12.75
CA ARG A 78 -23.61 -9.44 12.76
C ARG A 78 -24.92 -10.19 13.00
N THR A 79 -25.16 -11.27 12.25
CA THR A 79 -26.34 -12.12 12.45
C THR A 79 -26.39 -12.74 13.85
N ASP A 80 -25.25 -13.17 14.39
CA ASP A 80 -25.18 -13.72 15.74
C ASP A 80 -25.45 -12.66 16.82
N LEU A 81 -24.98 -11.42 16.63
CA LEU A 81 -25.25 -10.29 17.52
C LEU A 81 -26.74 -9.91 17.48
N ASP A 82 -27.31 -9.77 16.28
CA ASP A 82 -28.73 -9.46 16.11
C ASP A 82 -29.60 -10.55 16.79
N ALA A 83 -29.27 -11.83 16.58
CA ALA A 83 -29.98 -12.94 17.23
C ALA A 83 -29.77 -13.01 18.75
N PHE A 84 -28.64 -12.50 19.26
CA PHE A 84 -28.38 -12.40 20.69
C PHE A 84 -29.21 -11.28 21.32
N ASP A 85 -29.24 -10.11 20.69
CA ASP A 85 -30.02 -8.95 21.12
C ASP A 85 -31.53 -9.26 21.10
N GLU A 86 -32.05 -9.86 20.02
CA GLU A 86 -33.44 -10.32 19.94
C GLU A 86 -33.83 -11.25 21.08
N ARG A 87 -32.93 -12.17 21.45
CA ARG A 87 -33.18 -13.13 22.53
C ARG A 87 -33.08 -12.49 23.92
N ILE A 88 -32.18 -11.53 24.10
CA ILE A 88 -32.13 -10.73 25.34
C ILE A 88 -33.41 -9.90 25.50
N ASP A 89 -33.89 -9.28 24.43
CA ASP A 89 -35.07 -8.43 24.47
C ASP A 89 -36.35 -9.21 24.80
N ALA A 90 -36.40 -10.47 24.35
CA ALA A 90 -37.47 -11.41 24.67
C ALA A 90 -37.47 -11.88 26.14
N LEU A 91 -36.38 -11.68 26.90
CA LEU A 91 -36.35 -12.01 28.32
C LEU A 91 -37.16 -11.00 29.16
N PRO A 92 -37.75 -11.45 30.28
CA PRO A 92 -38.33 -10.57 31.28
C PRO A 92 -37.33 -9.46 31.67
N PRO A 93 -37.77 -8.21 31.92
CA PRO A 93 -36.85 -7.11 32.26
C PRO A 93 -35.94 -7.39 33.46
N ALA A 94 -36.43 -8.19 34.42
CA ALA A 94 -35.66 -8.62 35.58
C ALA A 94 -34.52 -9.62 35.26
N GLU A 95 -34.44 -10.14 34.04
CA GLU A 95 -33.53 -11.23 33.67
C GLU A 95 -32.47 -10.82 32.62
N ARG A 96 -32.54 -9.59 32.08
CA ARG A 96 -31.72 -9.12 30.95
C ARG A 96 -30.22 -8.89 31.23
N ASP A 97 -29.80 -8.85 32.49
CA ASP A 97 -28.40 -8.61 32.85
C ASP A 97 -27.51 -9.82 32.47
N HIS A 98 -26.36 -9.58 31.83
CA HIS A 98 -25.38 -10.60 31.46
C HIS A 98 -24.98 -11.52 32.62
N ALA A 99 -24.84 -10.99 33.84
CA ALA A 99 -24.54 -11.81 35.02
C ALA A 99 -25.68 -12.81 35.32
N ARG A 100 -26.94 -12.40 35.10
CA ARG A 100 -28.11 -13.26 35.23
C ARG A 100 -28.19 -14.26 34.09
N ILE A 101 -27.80 -13.89 32.87
CA ILE A 101 -27.72 -14.83 31.73
C ILE A 101 -26.71 -15.96 31.99
N ALA A 102 -25.59 -15.65 32.65
CA ALA A 102 -24.56 -16.65 32.97
C ALA A 102 -25.06 -17.70 33.98
N VAL A 103 -25.89 -17.28 34.95
CA VAL A 103 -26.37 -18.11 36.06
C VAL A 103 -27.77 -18.68 35.81
N GLY A 104 -28.51 -18.14 34.84
CA GLY A 104 -29.89 -18.53 34.53
C GLY A 104 -30.01 -19.97 34.04
N ASP A 105 -31.05 -20.65 34.51
CA ASP A 105 -31.34 -22.03 34.16
C ASP A 105 -32.49 -22.08 33.14
N GLY A 106 -32.34 -22.93 32.13
CA GLY A 106 -33.36 -23.13 31.08
C GLY A 106 -32.81 -23.09 29.65
N PRO A 107 -33.62 -23.53 28.67
CA PRO A 107 -33.19 -23.68 27.28
C PRO A 107 -32.77 -22.35 26.63
N VAL A 108 -33.47 -21.24 26.94
CA VAL A 108 -33.15 -19.90 26.42
C VAL A 108 -31.78 -19.43 26.87
N TYR A 109 -31.46 -19.60 28.16
CA TYR A 109 -30.15 -19.26 28.72
C TYR A 109 -29.01 -20.12 28.16
N VAL A 110 -29.25 -21.41 27.90
CA VAL A 110 -28.28 -22.28 27.24
C VAL A 110 -27.98 -21.79 25.82
N GLU A 111 -29.01 -21.38 25.08
CA GLU A 111 -28.85 -20.82 23.74
C GLU A 111 -28.14 -19.46 23.75
N LEU A 112 -28.43 -18.58 24.71
CA LEU A 112 -27.71 -17.31 24.90
C LEU A 112 -26.23 -17.55 25.19
N ARG A 113 -25.89 -18.47 26.10
CA ARG A 113 -24.49 -18.85 26.38
C ARG A 113 -23.80 -19.53 25.19
N ARG A 114 -24.55 -20.20 24.30
CA ARG A 114 -24.01 -20.77 23.05
C ARG A 114 -23.70 -19.68 22.05
N LEU A 115 -24.61 -18.71 21.88
CA LEU A 115 -24.42 -17.51 21.07
C LEU A 115 -23.21 -16.70 21.55
N GLU A 116 -23.15 -16.37 22.84
CA GLU A 116 -22.05 -15.59 23.44
C GLU A 116 -20.68 -16.26 23.20
N ARG A 117 -20.61 -17.59 23.37
CA ARG A 117 -19.39 -18.36 23.05
C ARG A 117 -19.07 -18.39 21.56
N ARG A 118 -20.06 -18.37 20.69
CA ARG A 118 -19.86 -18.32 19.22
C ARG A 118 -19.38 -16.93 18.80
N ILE A 119 -20.03 -15.86 19.28
CA ILE A 119 -19.64 -14.45 19.09
C ILE A 119 -18.20 -14.23 19.57
N SER A 120 -17.89 -14.64 20.80
CA SER A 120 -16.54 -14.53 21.37
C SER A 120 -15.48 -15.25 20.52
N ARG A 121 -15.78 -16.47 20.04
CA ARG A 121 -14.86 -17.22 19.16
C ARG A 121 -14.73 -16.55 17.80
N GLY A 122 -15.82 -16.03 17.24
CA GLY A 122 -15.86 -15.31 15.99
C GLY A 122 -15.00 -14.04 16.04
N HIS A 123 -15.14 -13.21 17.08
CA HIS A 123 -14.31 -12.02 17.27
C HIS A 123 -12.83 -12.36 17.36
N ARG A 124 -12.44 -13.34 18.19
CA ARG A 124 -11.03 -13.77 18.28
C ARG A 124 -10.49 -14.22 16.94
N ARG A 125 -11.28 -14.96 16.15
CA ARG A 125 -10.86 -15.42 14.82
C ARG A 125 -10.76 -14.25 13.83
N ALA A 126 -11.70 -13.32 13.85
CA ALA A 126 -11.68 -12.11 13.03
C ALA A 126 -10.43 -11.26 13.32
N GLU A 127 -10.11 -11.04 14.59
CA GLU A 127 -8.89 -10.33 15.00
C GLU A 127 -7.60 -11.02 14.52
N GLN A 128 -7.53 -12.35 14.64
CA GLN A 128 -6.40 -13.13 14.11
C GLN A 128 -6.25 -12.97 12.60
N LEU A 129 -7.35 -13.06 11.85
CA LEU A 129 -7.35 -12.87 10.40
C LEU A 129 -6.93 -11.45 10.02
N ALA A 130 -7.47 -10.44 10.71
CA ALA A 130 -7.10 -9.04 10.50
C ALA A 130 -5.61 -8.82 10.74
N ALA A 131 -5.04 -9.39 11.81
CA ALA A 131 -3.61 -9.32 12.10
C ALA A 131 -2.75 -9.97 11.01
N VAL A 132 -3.13 -11.15 10.52
CA VAL A 132 -2.43 -11.85 9.41
C VAL A 132 -2.48 -11.04 8.13
N ILE A 133 -3.65 -10.55 7.74
CA ILE A 133 -3.85 -9.70 6.56
C ILE A 133 -2.98 -8.45 6.68
N HIS A 134 -2.99 -7.78 7.84
CA HIS A 134 -2.20 -6.58 8.08
C HIS A 134 -0.69 -6.81 8.03
N ALA A 135 -0.21 -7.94 8.57
CA ALA A 135 1.20 -8.30 8.52
C ALA A 135 1.66 -8.52 7.07
N HIS A 136 0.87 -9.23 6.28
CA HIS A 136 1.15 -9.43 4.85
C HIS A 136 1.11 -8.12 4.06
N PHE A 137 0.15 -7.23 4.36
CA PHE A 137 0.02 -5.94 3.71
C PHE A 137 1.23 -5.07 4.02
N THR A 138 1.60 -4.97 5.31
CA THR A 138 2.79 -4.23 5.76
C THR A 138 4.05 -4.73 5.06
N ALA A 139 4.22 -6.05 4.93
CA ALA A 139 5.35 -6.64 4.22
C ALA A 139 5.37 -6.28 2.72
N ALA A 140 4.23 -6.38 2.03
CA ALA A 140 4.12 -6.00 0.62
C ALA A 140 4.41 -4.50 0.42
N ARG A 141 3.86 -3.64 1.28
CA ARG A 141 4.09 -2.19 1.29
C ARG A 141 5.57 -1.85 1.45
N LEU A 142 6.25 -2.49 2.41
CA LEU A 142 7.68 -2.29 2.64
C LEU A 142 8.53 -2.73 1.43
N ARG A 143 8.19 -3.84 0.78
CA ARG A 143 8.92 -4.29 -0.43
C ARG A 143 8.74 -3.31 -1.59
N ALA A 144 7.51 -2.82 -1.81
CA ALA A 144 7.21 -1.84 -2.83
C ALA A 144 7.90 -0.49 -2.55
N ALA A 145 7.80 0.03 -1.32
CA ALA A 145 8.46 1.26 -0.90
C ALA A 145 9.99 1.21 -1.13
N ARG A 146 10.66 0.14 -0.68
CA ARG A 146 12.10 -0.05 -0.93
C ARG A 146 12.46 -0.10 -2.42
N HIS A 147 11.55 -0.56 -3.28
CA HIS A 147 11.79 -0.57 -4.72
C HIS A 147 11.75 0.84 -5.31
N PHE A 148 10.80 1.65 -4.84
CA PHE A 148 10.69 3.05 -5.18
C PHE A 148 11.90 3.85 -4.69
N ASP A 149 12.33 3.65 -3.43
CA ASP A 149 13.51 4.34 -2.87
C ASP A 149 14.78 4.04 -3.70
N ARG A 150 14.99 2.76 -4.06
CA ARG A 150 16.09 2.36 -4.96
C ARG A 150 15.97 2.97 -6.36
N SER A 151 14.76 3.29 -6.81
CA SER A 151 14.53 3.91 -8.12
C SER A 151 14.76 5.42 -8.07
N ASP A 152 14.41 6.08 -6.98
CA ASP A 152 14.76 7.49 -6.74
C ASP A 152 16.28 7.69 -6.66
N GLU A 153 17.00 6.78 -5.99
CA GLU A 153 18.48 6.80 -5.96
C GLU A 153 19.07 6.77 -7.38
N LYS A 154 18.48 5.97 -8.28
CA LYS A 154 18.90 5.93 -9.69
C LYS A 154 18.56 7.22 -10.43
N ILE A 155 17.41 7.83 -10.14
CA ILE A 155 17.02 9.11 -10.73
C ILE A 155 17.94 10.22 -10.25
N ALA A 156 18.31 10.27 -8.98
CA ALA A 156 19.25 11.27 -8.47
C ALA A 156 20.61 11.18 -9.20
N VAL A 157 21.15 9.97 -9.38
CA VAL A 157 22.39 9.74 -10.14
C VAL A 157 22.23 10.11 -11.62
N TYR A 158 21.14 9.67 -12.25
CA TYR A 158 20.83 9.98 -13.65
C TYR A 158 20.69 11.49 -13.87
N TRP A 159 19.94 12.17 -13.01
CA TRP A 159 19.59 13.58 -13.13
C TRP A 159 20.83 14.47 -13.03
N GLY A 160 21.76 14.15 -12.12
CA GLY A 160 23.04 14.85 -12.04
C GLY A 160 23.85 14.76 -13.35
N MET A 161 23.87 13.57 -13.97
CA MET A 161 24.56 13.38 -15.25
C MET A 161 23.83 14.04 -16.42
N TYR A 162 22.50 14.00 -16.42
CA TYR A 162 21.64 14.58 -17.44
C TYR A 162 21.79 16.11 -17.47
N ARG A 163 21.71 16.76 -16.30
CA ARG A 163 21.97 18.20 -16.19
C ARG A 163 23.41 18.57 -16.56
N GLY A 164 24.39 17.76 -16.14
CA GLY A 164 25.79 17.96 -16.52
C GLY A 164 26.02 17.88 -18.04
N ALA A 165 25.30 17.00 -18.74
CA ALA A 165 25.36 16.89 -20.19
C ALA A 165 24.71 18.10 -20.88
N LEU A 166 23.55 18.56 -20.39
CA LEU A 166 22.89 19.77 -20.92
C LEU A 166 23.75 21.03 -20.74
N THR A 167 24.38 21.21 -19.58
CA THR A 167 25.16 22.40 -19.23
C THR A 167 26.52 22.50 -19.93
N ARG A 168 27.23 21.37 -20.14
CA ARG A 168 28.49 21.36 -20.91
C ARG A 168 28.29 21.80 -22.36
N ASP A 169 27.13 21.52 -22.92
CA ASP A 169 26.81 21.89 -24.30
C ASP A 169 26.31 23.35 -24.41
N THR A 170 25.85 23.97 -23.32
CA THR A 170 25.39 25.37 -23.28
C THR A 170 26.45 26.35 -22.78
N ALA A 171 27.63 25.89 -22.35
CA ALA A 171 28.71 26.73 -21.82
C ALA A 171 29.30 27.77 -22.81
N GLY A 172 28.78 27.86 -24.04
CA GLY A 172 29.04 28.93 -25.01
C GLY A 172 27.90 29.97 -25.16
N ARG A 173 26.80 29.88 -24.40
CA ARG A 173 25.74 30.91 -24.36
C ARG A 173 25.67 31.47 -22.94
N GLU A 174 26.06 32.74 -22.81
CA GLU A 174 25.96 33.52 -21.58
C GLU A 174 24.52 33.58 -21.05
N GLY A 175 24.40 33.58 -19.72
CA GLY A 175 23.20 34.05 -19.03
C GLY A 175 22.16 32.97 -18.76
N GLY A 176 22.22 32.37 -17.58
CA GLY A 176 21.10 31.62 -17.04
C GLY A 176 21.49 30.87 -15.80
N ASP A 177 21.25 31.49 -14.64
CA ASP A 177 21.16 30.83 -13.34
C ASP A 177 20.21 29.64 -13.48
N ALA A 178 20.77 28.46 -13.76
CA ALA A 178 20.03 27.22 -13.75
C ALA A 178 19.77 26.87 -12.29
N ALA A 179 18.75 27.52 -11.72
CA ALA A 179 18.15 27.24 -10.43
C ALA A 179 18.25 25.74 -10.17
N VAL A 180 18.76 25.37 -8.99
CA VAL A 180 19.08 23.99 -8.61
C VAL A 180 17.79 23.16 -8.57
N ALA A 181 17.31 22.75 -9.75
CA ALA A 181 16.13 21.93 -9.90
C ALA A 181 16.45 20.56 -9.29
N ARG A 182 15.86 20.31 -8.12
CA ARG A 182 15.89 19.03 -7.41
C ARG A 182 15.53 17.92 -8.39
N ALA A 183 16.20 16.77 -8.25
CA ALA A 183 15.87 15.60 -9.07
C ALA A 183 14.38 15.27 -8.93
N PRO A 184 13.69 14.90 -10.03
CA PRO A 184 12.29 14.54 -9.95
C PRO A 184 12.12 13.32 -9.03
N GLU A 185 11.13 13.37 -8.15
CA GLU A 185 10.77 12.25 -7.28
C GLU A 185 9.72 11.39 -7.97
N LEU A 186 9.85 10.06 -7.84
CA LEU A 186 8.83 9.17 -8.39
C LEU A 186 7.51 9.34 -7.65
N ARG A 187 6.44 9.53 -8.41
CA ARG A 187 5.08 9.45 -7.89
C ARG A 187 4.84 8.05 -7.35
N ARG A 188 4.68 7.93 -6.03
CA ARG A 188 4.37 6.67 -5.37
C ARG A 188 2.97 6.20 -5.78
N ALA A 189 2.74 4.89 -5.79
CA ALA A 189 1.41 4.33 -5.98
C ALA A 189 0.51 4.71 -4.78
N ASP A 190 -0.78 4.97 -5.04
CA ASP A 190 -1.69 5.58 -4.05
C ASP A 190 -1.78 4.75 -2.76
N TRP A 191 -1.83 3.41 -2.86
CA TRP A 191 -1.86 2.51 -1.69
C TRP A 191 -0.60 2.52 -0.82
N LEU A 192 0.50 3.12 -1.29
CA LEU A 192 1.71 3.34 -0.50
C LEU A 192 1.64 4.65 0.29
N THR A 193 0.87 5.62 -0.18
CA THR A 193 0.78 6.98 0.39
C THR A 193 -0.42 7.16 1.32
N THR A 194 -1.44 6.32 1.20
CA THR A 194 -2.62 6.36 2.09
C THR A 194 -2.27 5.96 3.52
N ALA A 195 -2.93 6.59 4.51
CA ALA A 195 -2.81 6.27 5.93
C ALA A 195 -3.13 4.78 6.19
N ARG A 196 -2.55 4.17 7.22
CA ARG A 196 -2.47 2.71 7.36
C ARG A 196 -3.83 1.98 7.40
N THR A 197 -4.83 2.59 8.03
CA THR A 197 -6.21 2.10 8.11
C THR A 197 -6.95 2.26 6.79
N ASP A 198 -6.92 3.48 6.26
CA ASP A 198 -7.61 3.85 5.02
C ASP A 198 -6.98 3.12 3.82
N ALA A 199 -5.68 2.81 3.88
CA ALA A 199 -4.97 2.07 2.85
C ALA A 199 -5.43 0.62 2.76
N LEU A 200 -5.94 0.03 3.86
CA LEU A 200 -6.51 -1.31 3.91
C LEU A 200 -7.97 -1.28 3.46
N GLU A 201 -8.74 -0.25 3.87
CA GLU A 201 -10.15 -0.08 3.49
C GLU A 201 -10.31 0.30 2.01
N HIS A 202 -9.51 1.24 1.51
CA HIS A 202 -9.46 1.61 0.09
C HIS A 202 -9.02 0.42 -0.78
N TRP A 203 -8.14 -0.44 -0.23
CA TRP A 203 -7.72 -1.70 -0.85
C TRP A 203 -8.78 -2.79 -0.83
N GLN A 204 -9.61 -2.85 0.22
CA GLN A 204 -10.70 -3.82 0.34
C GLN A 204 -11.88 -3.41 -0.55
N GLY A 205 -12.18 -2.12 -0.66
CA GLY A 205 -13.24 -1.59 -1.53
C GLY A 205 -12.89 -1.59 -3.02
N GLY A 206 -11.60 -1.50 -3.38
CA GLY A 206 -11.15 -1.58 -4.78
C GLY A 206 -11.34 -2.97 -5.41
N ALA A 207 -11.35 -4.04 -4.62
CA ALA A 207 -11.59 -5.40 -5.09
C ALA A 207 -13.08 -5.69 -5.38
N ASP A 208 -13.99 -4.88 -4.82
CA ASP A 208 -15.44 -5.04 -4.99
C ASP A 208 -15.99 -4.16 -6.14
N GLY A 209 -15.16 -3.27 -6.72
CA GLY A 209 -15.51 -2.36 -7.82
C GLY A 209 -15.06 -2.78 -9.23
N GLN A 210 -14.56 -4.01 -9.40
CA GLN A 210 -14.25 -4.59 -10.71
C GLN A 210 -14.93 -5.97 -10.84
N ALA A 211 -16.25 -5.95 -10.99
CA ALA A 211 -17.05 -7.09 -11.44
C ALA A 211 -18.04 -6.59 -12.49
#